data_AF-W0J678-F1
#
_entry.id   AF-W0J678-F1
#
_cell.length_a   1.000
_cell.length_b   1.000
_cell.length_c   1.000
_cell.angle_alpha   90.00
_cell.angle_beta   90.00
_cell.angle_gamma   90.00
#
_symmetry.space_group_name_H-M   'P 1'
#
loop_
_entity.id
_entity.type
_entity.pdbx_description
1 polymer ?
#
loop_
_entity_poly.entity_id
_entity_poly.type
_entity_poly.pdbx_seq_one_letter_code
_entity_poly.pdbx_strand_id
1 'polypeptide(L)'
;MYAHRSRQKPAAPDGQPSAILHLMKTTPVPDSSPYLLFFRNTGPENYQHLSPDQRQQLVARWNAWYDRLVAQGKAVEGQPLETEIRLVSGRPGGGRVVDGPFPETKEAIGGYVKLLVRDVDEAVEIARQHPALEYGMQIEVRSMTATCHLGVTAGHDTIAVASGQPVPA
;
A
#
# COMPACT_ATOMS: atom_id res chain seq x y z
N MET A 1 41.76 13.72 19.93
CA MET A 1 40.72 14.76 19.78
C MET A 1 40.36 14.85 18.30
N TYR A 2 39.39 14.06 17.84
CA TYR A 2 38.88 14.12 16.47
C TYR A 2 37.54 14.85 16.49
N ALA A 3 37.46 15.97 15.76
CA ALA A 3 36.28 16.82 15.69
C ALA A 3 35.24 16.20 14.75
N HIS A 4 34.06 15.87 15.28
CA HIS A 4 32.87 15.55 14.51
C HIS A 4 32.40 16.80 13.74
N ARG A 5 32.59 16.82 12.41
CA ARG A 5 31.81 17.72 11.54
C ARG A 5 30.53 17.00 11.13
N SER A 6 29.41 17.41 11.74
CA SER A 6 28.07 17.08 11.25
C SER A 6 27.96 17.57 9.80
N ARG A 7 27.72 16.64 8.86
CA ARG A 7 27.28 17.01 7.52
C ARG A 7 25.81 17.40 7.63
N GLN A 8 25.54 18.69 7.44
CA GLN A 8 24.19 19.20 7.21
C GLN A 8 23.65 18.58 5.92
N LYS A 9 22.47 17.95 6.02
CA LYS A 9 21.69 17.46 4.88
C LYS A 9 21.27 18.67 4.02
N PRO A 10 21.44 18.65 2.68
CA PRO A 10 20.98 19.75 1.85
C PRO A 10 19.45 19.87 1.94
N ALA A 11 18.98 21.11 2.01
CA ALA A 11 17.56 21.45 1.96
C ALA A 11 16.97 20.99 0.62
N ALA A 12 15.79 20.36 0.68
CA ALA A 12 15.03 19.97 -0.50
C ALA A 12 14.55 21.22 -1.27
N PRO A 13 14.49 21.19 -2.60
CA PRO A 13 13.99 22.32 -3.39
C PRO A 13 12.50 22.53 -3.14
N ASP A 14 12.12 23.81 -3.01
CA ASP A 14 10.76 24.30 -2.82
C ASP A 14 9.82 23.83 -3.94
N GLY A 15 8.62 23.37 -3.55
CA GLY A 15 7.46 23.36 -4.45
C GLY A 15 6.91 22.01 -4.92
N GLN A 16 7.07 20.91 -4.17
CA GLN A 16 6.16 19.77 -4.30
C GLN A 16 5.27 19.65 -3.07
N PRO A 17 3.94 19.56 -3.22
CA PRO A 17 3.06 19.35 -2.07
C PRO A 17 3.37 17.98 -1.47
N SER A 18 4.03 17.99 -0.30
CA SER A 18 4.06 16.87 0.62
C SER A 18 2.62 16.44 0.85
N ALA A 19 2.28 15.20 0.52
CA ALA A 19 0.93 14.66 0.63
C ALA A 19 0.54 14.60 2.12
N ILE A 20 0.01 15.72 2.61
CA ILE A 20 -0.60 15.86 3.92
C ILE A 20 -1.80 14.91 3.94
N LEU A 21 -1.75 13.96 4.86
CA LEU A 21 -2.82 13.09 5.32
C LEU A 21 -4.16 13.84 5.34
N HIS A 22 -4.93 13.73 4.27
CA HIS A 22 -6.36 13.94 4.34
C HIS A 22 -6.96 12.59 4.73
N LEU A 23 -7.35 12.48 6.00
CA LEU A 23 -8.40 11.56 6.41
C LEU A 23 -9.68 11.97 5.66
N MET A 24 -9.80 11.56 4.41
CA MET A 24 -10.97 11.79 3.60
C MET A 24 -12.07 10.89 4.15
N LYS A 25 -13.14 11.50 4.65
CA LYS A 25 -14.37 10.80 4.99
C LYS A 25 -15.05 10.37 3.69
N THR A 26 -14.53 9.34 3.03
CA THR A 26 -15.23 8.68 1.94
C THR A 26 -16.44 7.98 2.52
N THR A 27 -17.62 8.23 1.95
CA THR A 27 -18.82 7.49 2.30
C THR A 27 -18.67 6.07 1.73
N PRO A 28 -18.64 5.03 2.57
CA PRO A 28 -18.52 3.65 2.09
C PRO A 28 -19.69 3.29 1.19
N VAL A 29 -19.42 2.50 0.15
CA VAL A 29 -20.48 1.88 -0.67
C VAL A 29 -21.19 0.83 0.21
N PRO A 30 -22.53 0.78 0.25
CA PRO A 30 -23.25 -0.28 0.96
C PRO A 30 -22.81 -1.68 0.49
N ASP A 31 -22.75 -2.64 1.42
CA ASP A 31 -22.35 -4.04 1.18
C ASP A 31 -20.91 -4.25 0.67
N SER A 32 -20.03 -3.27 0.88
CA SER A 32 -18.61 -3.40 0.53
C SER A 32 -17.80 -4.20 1.56
N SER A 33 -16.88 -5.04 1.09
CA SER A 33 -15.86 -5.72 1.86
C SER A 33 -14.47 -5.08 1.68
N PRO A 34 -13.61 -5.11 2.71
CA PRO A 34 -12.27 -4.55 2.62
C PRO A 34 -11.27 -5.46 1.90
N TYR A 35 -10.53 -4.88 0.95
CA TYR A 35 -9.42 -5.53 0.25
C TYR A 35 -8.17 -4.67 0.29
N LEU A 36 -6.99 -5.30 0.28
CA LEU A 36 -5.70 -4.63 0.11
C LEU A 36 -5.12 -4.98 -1.25
N LEU A 37 -4.65 -3.95 -1.95
CA LEU A 37 -3.74 -4.06 -3.07
C LEU A 37 -2.33 -3.80 -2.56
N PHE A 38 -1.40 -4.74 -2.74
CA PHE A 38 0.03 -4.51 -2.54
C PHE A 38 0.73 -4.37 -3.87
N PHE A 39 1.47 -3.28 -4.03
CA PHE A 39 2.25 -3.01 -5.25
C PHE A 39 3.67 -3.53 -5.08
N ARG A 40 4.08 -4.40 -5.99
CA ARG A 40 5.40 -5.05 -6.04
C ARG A 40 6.10 -4.73 -7.34
N ASN A 41 7.41 -4.93 -7.37
CA ASN A 41 8.25 -4.60 -8.52
C ASN A 41 8.05 -3.13 -8.95
N THR A 42 8.19 -2.20 -8.00
CA THR A 42 7.93 -0.75 -8.21
C THR A 42 9.22 0.06 -8.37
N GLY A 43 10.37 -0.61 -8.51
CA GLY A 43 11.68 0.03 -8.54
C GLY A 43 11.90 0.88 -9.80
N PRO A 44 12.80 1.88 -9.72
CA PRO A 44 13.10 2.79 -10.84
C PRO A 44 13.63 2.06 -12.08
N GLU A 45 14.23 0.89 -11.93
CA GLU A 45 14.72 0.03 -13.01
C GLU A 45 13.62 -0.35 -14.01
N ASN A 46 12.35 -0.44 -13.58
CA ASN A 46 11.22 -0.74 -14.45
C ASN A 46 10.83 0.43 -15.36
N TYR A 47 11.29 1.63 -15.05
CA TYR A 47 10.94 2.87 -15.76
C TYR A 47 12.14 3.56 -16.40
N GLN A 48 13.34 2.98 -16.29
CA GLN A 48 14.59 3.58 -16.79
C GLN A 48 14.60 3.80 -18.31
N HIS A 49 13.83 3.00 -19.05
CA HIS A 49 13.71 3.06 -20.50
C HIS A 49 12.75 4.17 -20.99
N LEU A 50 11.98 4.77 -20.07
CA LEU A 50 11.03 5.83 -20.40
C LEU A 50 11.72 7.20 -20.47
N SER A 51 11.32 8.00 -21.45
CA SER A 51 11.67 9.42 -21.49
C SER A 51 11.03 10.18 -20.31
N PRO A 52 11.51 11.40 -19.98
CA PRO A 52 10.88 12.24 -18.98
C PRO A 52 9.38 12.45 -19.20
N ASP A 53 8.97 12.73 -20.45
CA ASP A 53 7.57 12.95 -20.81
C ASP A 53 6.72 11.68 -20.63
N GLN A 54 7.24 10.52 -21.05
CA GLN A 54 6.57 9.24 -20.85
C GLN A 54 6.38 8.91 -19.36
N ARG A 55 7.38 9.22 -18.52
CA ARG A 55 7.25 9.08 -17.05
C ARG A 55 6.19 10.01 -16.49
N GLN A 56 6.14 11.27 -16.92
CA GLN A 56 5.11 12.21 -16.49
C GLN A 56 3.70 11.76 -16.88
N GLN A 57 3.53 11.25 -18.11
CA GLN A 57 2.26 10.68 -18.58
C GLN A 57 1.85 9.45 -17.76
N LEU A 58 2.79 8.57 -17.42
CA LEU A 58 2.53 7.42 -16.55
C LEU A 58 2.07 7.86 -15.16
N VAL A 59 2.76 8.83 -14.55
CA VAL A 59 2.37 9.40 -13.25
C VAL A 59 0.97 10.02 -13.33
N ALA A 60 0.66 10.77 -14.38
CA ALA A 60 -0.67 11.36 -14.57
C ALA A 60 -1.76 10.29 -14.70
N ARG A 61 -1.53 9.22 -15.49
CA ARG A 61 -2.45 8.07 -15.61
C ARG A 61 -2.66 7.37 -14.28
N TRP A 62 -1.59 7.20 -13.49
CA TRP A 62 -1.67 6.59 -12.17
C TRP A 62 -2.54 7.42 -11.24
N ASN A 63 -2.25 8.71 -11.11
CA ASN A 63 -3.01 9.61 -10.23
C ASN A 63 -4.49 9.64 -10.63
N ALA A 64 -4.79 9.75 -11.93
CA ALA A 64 -6.17 9.72 -12.44
C ALA A 64 -6.89 8.39 -12.13
N TRP A 65 -6.17 7.26 -12.13
CA TRP A 65 -6.73 5.97 -11.70
C TRP A 65 -7.11 6.00 -10.23
N TYR A 66 -6.22 6.48 -9.35
CA TYR A 66 -6.47 6.55 -7.91
C TYR A 66 -7.56 7.55 -7.55
N ASP A 67 -7.51 8.77 -8.08
CA ASP A 67 -8.46 9.85 -7.81
C ASP A 67 -9.90 9.44 -8.17
N ARG A 68 -10.06 8.72 -9.29
CA ARG A 68 -11.35 8.17 -9.70
C ARG A 68 -11.89 7.14 -8.69
N LEU A 69 -11.03 6.28 -8.13
CA LEU A 69 -11.45 5.31 -7.12
C LEU A 69 -11.84 5.98 -5.81
N VAL A 70 -11.12 7.03 -5.40
CA VAL A 70 -11.46 7.86 -4.24
C VAL A 70 -12.80 8.55 -4.45
N ALA A 71 -13.01 9.18 -5.61
CA ALA A 71 -14.26 9.84 -5.95
C ALA A 71 -15.47 8.87 -5.98
N GLN A 72 -15.22 7.60 -6.30
CA GLN A 72 -16.23 6.53 -6.25
C GLN A 72 -16.43 5.94 -4.84
N GLY A 73 -15.68 6.39 -3.82
CA GLY A 73 -15.70 5.81 -2.47
C GLY A 73 -15.09 4.42 -2.37
N LYS A 74 -14.40 3.95 -3.42
CA LYS A 74 -13.82 2.60 -3.49
C LYS A 74 -12.42 2.53 -2.91
N ALA A 75 -11.60 3.57 -3.07
CA ALA A 75 -10.31 3.68 -2.39
C ALA A 75 -10.47 4.55 -1.15
N VAL A 76 -10.11 3.99 0.01
CA VAL A 76 -10.27 4.69 1.30
C VAL A 76 -8.94 5.01 1.97
N GLU A 77 -7.86 4.38 1.52
CA GLU A 77 -6.50 4.61 2.00
C GLU A 77 -5.51 4.14 0.94
N GLY A 78 -4.34 4.76 0.88
CA GLY A 78 -3.23 4.27 0.06
C GLY A 78 -2.01 5.16 0.21
N GLN A 79 -0.83 4.54 0.20
CA GLN A 79 0.45 5.23 0.33
C GLN A 79 1.57 4.47 -0.40
N PRO A 80 2.50 5.17 -1.06
CA PRO A 80 3.81 4.60 -1.39
C PRO A 80 4.59 4.34 -0.09
N LEU A 81 5.44 3.33 -0.11
CA LEU A 81 6.30 2.99 1.01
C LEU A 81 7.75 3.39 0.71
N GLU A 82 8.47 3.75 1.76
CA GLU A 82 9.91 3.99 1.69
C GLU A 82 10.65 2.70 1.33
N THR A 83 11.78 2.82 0.63
CA THR A 83 12.61 1.66 0.27
C THR A 83 13.35 1.06 1.46
N GLU A 84 13.48 1.81 2.56
CA GLU A 84 14.12 1.35 3.78
C GLU A 84 13.17 0.45 4.60
N ILE A 85 13.59 -0.78 4.88
CA ILE A 85 12.78 -1.76 5.60
C ILE A 85 13.50 -2.15 6.91
N ARG A 86 12.70 -2.40 7.95
CA ARG A 86 13.14 -3.01 9.21
C ARG A 86 12.23 -4.19 9.50
N LEU A 87 12.80 -5.39 9.64
CA LEU A 87 12.03 -6.60 9.94
C LEU A 87 12.22 -6.98 11.40
N VAL A 88 11.11 -7.07 12.12
CA VAL A 88 11.07 -7.60 13.48
C VAL A 88 10.61 -9.05 13.40
N SER A 89 11.43 -9.98 13.90
CA SER A 89 11.11 -11.41 13.89
C SER A 89 11.32 -12.03 15.28
N GLY A 90 10.43 -12.95 15.67
CA GLY A 90 10.52 -13.71 16.90
C GLY A 90 10.96 -15.15 16.66
N ARG A 91 11.65 -15.74 17.65
CA ARG A 91 11.74 -17.20 17.83
C ARG A 91 11.18 -17.55 19.21
N PRO A 92 10.69 -18.78 19.43
CA PRO A 92 10.40 -19.24 20.79
C PRO A 92 11.63 -19.02 21.68
N GLY A 93 11.51 -18.17 22.71
CA GLY A 93 12.60 -17.82 23.63
C GLY A 93 13.38 -16.52 23.34
N GLY A 94 13.02 -15.73 22.33
CA GLY A 94 13.63 -14.39 22.14
C GLY A 94 13.39 -13.76 20.76
N GLY A 95 13.31 -12.43 20.72
CA GLY A 95 13.14 -11.64 19.48
C GLY A 95 14.45 -11.12 18.91
N ARG A 96 14.51 -10.92 17.58
CA ARG A 96 15.60 -10.24 16.89
C ARG A 96 15.03 -9.24 15.88
N VAL A 97 15.46 -7.99 15.97
CA VAL A 97 15.27 -6.98 14.91
C VAL A 97 16.41 -7.14 13.92
N VAL A 98 16.09 -7.25 12.64
CA VAL A 98 17.06 -7.30 11.55
C VAL A 98 16.84 -6.09 10.66
N ASP A 99 17.89 -5.29 10.54
CA ASP A 99 17.98 -4.16 9.64
C ASP A 99 18.52 -4.64 8.31
N GLY A 100 17.92 -4.20 7.21
CA GLY A 100 18.57 -4.34 5.92
C GLY A 100 17.65 -4.14 4.74
N PRO A 101 18.21 -3.80 3.56
CA PRO A 101 17.60 -4.20 2.31
C PRO A 101 17.60 -5.73 2.25
N PHE A 102 16.43 -6.34 2.15
CA PHE A 102 16.34 -7.78 1.92
C PHE A 102 16.78 -8.07 0.48
N PRO A 103 17.64 -9.09 0.24
CA PRO A 103 18.23 -9.34 -1.08
C PRO A 103 17.18 -9.63 -2.17
N GLU A 104 15.95 -9.96 -1.79
CA GLU A 104 14.80 -10.12 -2.69
C GLU A 104 14.04 -8.79 -2.93
N THR A 105 14.66 -7.82 -3.63
CA THR A 105 13.96 -6.56 -4.03
C THR A 105 12.74 -6.78 -4.93
N LYS A 106 12.69 -7.92 -5.65
CA LYS A 106 11.52 -8.29 -6.46
C LYS A 106 10.28 -8.62 -5.62
N GLU A 107 10.46 -8.93 -4.34
CA GLU A 107 9.37 -9.20 -3.40
C GLU A 107 9.10 -8.02 -2.45
N ALA A 108 9.81 -6.90 -2.59
CA ALA A 108 9.53 -5.72 -1.78
C ALA A 108 8.16 -5.11 -2.14
N ILE A 109 7.38 -4.76 -1.13
CA ILE A 109 6.14 -4.01 -1.29
C ILE A 109 6.50 -2.52 -1.33
N GLY A 110 6.25 -1.88 -2.47
CA GLY A 110 6.52 -0.46 -2.69
C GLY A 110 5.35 0.46 -2.36
N GLY A 111 4.19 -0.09 -2.03
CA GLY A 111 2.99 0.67 -1.73
C GLY A 111 1.80 -0.22 -1.42
N TYR A 112 0.73 0.38 -0.91
CA TYR A 112 -0.56 -0.28 -0.80
C TYR A 112 -1.74 0.66 -1.11
N VAL A 113 -2.89 0.06 -1.43
CA VAL A 113 -4.20 0.73 -1.48
C VAL A 113 -5.22 -0.16 -0.77
N LYS A 114 -6.01 0.43 0.14
CA LYS A 114 -7.17 -0.21 0.76
C LYS A 114 -8.42 0.13 -0.03
N LEU A 115 -9.08 -0.92 -0.51
CA LEU A 115 -10.34 -0.85 -1.22
C LEU A 115 -11.52 -1.24 -0.33
N LEU A 116 -12.67 -0.61 -0.56
CA LEU A 116 -13.99 -1.04 -0.12
C LEU A 116 -14.83 -1.34 -1.37
N VAL A 117 -14.97 -2.62 -1.71
CA VAL A 117 -15.64 -3.09 -2.94
C VAL A 117 -16.45 -4.35 -2.66
N ARG A 118 -17.34 -4.74 -3.56
CA ARG A 118 -18.32 -5.80 -3.28
C ARG A 118 -17.68 -7.17 -3.06
N ASP A 119 -16.70 -7.50 -3.90
CA ASP A 119 -16.08 -8.82 -3.94
C ASP A 119 -14.64 -8.76 -4.49
N VAL A 120 -13.96 -9.91 -4.49
CA VAL A 120 -12.58 -10.04 -4.96
C VAL A 120 -12.45 -9.82 -6.46
N ASP A 121 -13.49 -10.14 -7.23
CA ASP A 121 -13.48 -9.98 -8.68
C ASP A 121 -13.46 -8.48 -9.04
N GLU A 122 -14.28 -7.67 -8.36
CA GLU A 122 -14.24 -6.22 -8.51
C GLU A 122 -12.87 -5.64 -8.11
N ALA A 123 -12.26 -6.13 -7.02
CA ALA A 123 -10.91 -5.71 -6.62
C ALA A 123 -9.85 -6.06 -7.69
N VAL A 124 -9.95 -7.26 -8.29
CA VAL A 124 -9.07 -7.70 -9.37
C VAL A 124 -9.27 -6.85 -10.63
N GLU A 125 -10.52 -6.54 -11.00
CA GLU A 125 -10.80 -5.68 -12.15
C GLU A 125 -10.26 -4.25 -11.96
N ILE A 126 -10.32 -3.72 -10.73
CA ILE A 126 -9.69 -2.45 -10.39
C ILE A 126 -8.16 -2.52 -10.53
N ALA A 127 -7.55 -3.59 -10.01
CA ALA A 127 -6.10 -3.80 -10.10
C ALA A 127 -5.63 -3.91 -11.56
N ARG A 128 -6.36 -4.64 -12.41
CA ARG A 128 -6.07 -4.81 -13.85
C ARG A 128 -6.02 -3.52 -14.65
N GLN A 129 -6.70 -2.47 -14.17
CA GLN A 129 -6.72 -1.15 -14.83
C GLN A 129 -5.50 -0.29 -14.48
N HIS A 130 -4.63 -0.74 -13.59
CA HIS A 130 -3.49 0.05 -13.14
C HIS A 130 -2.45 0.22 -14.27
N PRO A 131 -2.09 1.46 -14.63
CA PRO A 131 -1.27 1.73 -15.82
C PRO A 131 0.16 1.20 -15.71
N ALA A 132 0.69 1.03 -14.49
CA ALA A 132 2.05 0.53 -14.30
C ALA A 132 2.21 -0.98 -14.57
N LEU A 133 1.11 -1.74 -14.73
CA LEU A 133 1.17 -3.16 -15.11
C LEU A 133 1.87 -3.34 -16.47
N GLU A 134 1.71 -2.39 -17.39
CA GLU A 134 2.39 -2.36 -18.70
C GLU A 134 3.92 -2.37 -18.58
N TYR A 135 4.45 -1.96 -17.42
CA TYR A 135 5.88 -1.81 -17.14
C TYR A 135 6.42 -2.86 -16.15
N GLY A 136 5.69 -3.97 -15.97
CA GLY A 136 6.13 -5.09 -15.16
C GLY A 136 5.81 -4.97 -13.67
N MET A 137 5.08 -3.93 -13.23
CA MET A 137 4.53 -3.89 -11.87
C MET A 137 3.65 -5.12 -11.63
N GLN A 138 3.64 -5.59 -10.38
CA GLN A 138 2.74 -6.65 -9.94
C GLN A 138 1.84 -6.11 -8.83
N ILE A 139 0.58 -6.54 -8.83
CA ILE A 139 -0.39 -6.15 -7.80
C ILE A 139 -0.94 -7.42 -7.16
N GLU A 140 -0.73 -7.57 -5.86
CA GLU A 140 -1.31 -8.64 -5.06
C GLU A 140 -2.64 -8.15 -4.47
N VAL A 141 -3.73 -8.86 -4.77
CA VAL A 141 -5.08 -8.58 -4.24
C VAL A 141 -5.34 -9.50 -3.05
N ARG A 142 -5.63 -8.93 -1.88
CA ARG A 142 -5.93 -9.69 -0.66
C ARG A 142 -7.23 -9.24 -0.01
N SER A 143 -8.05 -10.21 0.41
CA SER A 143 -9.15 -9.94 1.34
C SER A 143 -8.62 -9.63 2.74
N MET A 144 -9.19 -8.62 3.40
CA MET A 144 -8.93 -8.39 4.82
C MET A 144 -9.94 -9.16 5.67
N THR A 145 -9.46 -9.98 6.60
CA THR A 145 -10.32 -10.63 7.61
C THR A 145 -10.48 -9.70 8.81
N ALA A 146 -11.69 -9.65 9.39
CA ALA A 146 -11.95 -8.90 10.63
C ALA A 146 -11.29 -9.56 11.86
N THR A 147 -11.04 -10.87 11.78
CA THR A 147 -10.54 -11.67 12.90
C THR A 147 -9.27 -12.41 12.48
N CYS A 148 -8.22 -12.22 13.26
CA CYS A 148 -7.00 -13.02 13.19
C CYS A 148 -7.32 -14.47 13.59
N HIS A 149 -6.64 -15.46 13.01
CA HIS A 149 -6.84 -16.87 13.35
C HIS A 149 -6.59 -17.20 14.84
N LEU A 150 -5.96 -16.29 15.60
CA LEU A 150 -5.78 -16.39 17.05
C LEU A 150 -6.97 -15.81 17.86
N GLY A 151 -8.06 -15.42 17.20
CA GLY A 151 -9.22 -14.80 17.84
C GLY A 151 -9.04 -13.31 18.16
N VAL A 152 -7.93 -12.69 17.73
CA VAL A 152 -7.71 -11.24 17.89
C VAL A 152 -8.50 -10.49 16.83
N THR A 153 -9.38 -9.57 17.26
CA THR A 153 -10.13 -8.69 16.37
C THR A 153 -9.38 -7.37 16.24
N ALA A 154 -9.02 -6.98 15.01
CA ALA A 154 -8.52 -5.64 14.76
C ALA A 154 -9.68 -4.66 14.91
N GLY A 155 -9.54 -3.66 15.77
CA GLY A 155 -10.56 -2.66 16.10
C GLY A 155 -10.84 -1.70 14.94
N HIS A 156 -11.31 -2.23 13.82
CA HIS A 156 -12.04 -1.45 12.85
C HIS A 156 -13.49 -1.49 13.30
N ASP A 157 -14.16 -0.34 13.40
CA ASP A 157 -15.61 -0.27 13.53
C ASP A 157 -16.21 -0.96 12.30
N THR A 158 -16.38 -2.27 12.39
CA THR A 158 -16.93 -3.10 11.32
C THR A 158 -18.35 -2.62 11.10
N ILE A 159 -18.62 -2.10 9.91
CA ILE A 159 -19.96 -2.17 9.33
C ILE A 159 -20.40 -3.62 9.51
N ALA A 160 -21.43 -3.82 10.32
CA ALA A 160 -21.81 -5.11 10.86
C ALA A 160 -22.00 -6.13 9.73
N VAL A 161 -21.07 -7.09 9.62
CA VAL A 161 -21.34 -8.32 8.88
C VAL A 161 -22.17 -9.19 9.81
N ALA A 162 -23.49 -9.13 9.62
CA ALA A 162 -24.40 -10.07 10.22
C ALA A 162 -24.17 -11.46 9.59
N SER A 163 -23.46 -12.33 10.29
CA SER A 163 -23.68 -13.77 10.18
C SER A 163 -23.08 -14.47 11.40
N GLY A 164 -23.96 -14.88 12.31
CA GLY A 164 -23.59 -15.73 13.44
C GLY A 164 -23.03 -17.06 12.97
N GLN A 165 -21.87 -17.42 13.49
CA GLN A 165 -21.48 -18.81 13.67
C GLN A 165 -20.89 -18.98 15.07
N PRO A 166 -21.24 -20.07 15.79
CA PRO A 166 -20.76 -20.31 17.14
C PRO A 166 -19.29 -20.72 17.14
N VAL A 167 -18.56 -20.21 18.14
CA VAL A 167 -17.19 -20.60 18.46
C VAL A 167 -17.20 -22.06 18.94
N PRO A 168 -16.34 -22.96 18.42
CA PRO A 168 -16.19 -24.31 18.98
C PRO A 168 -15.51 -24.24 20.35
N ALA A 169 -16.00 -25.08 21.27
CA ALA A 169 -15.54 -25.20 22.65
C ALA A 169 -14.10 -25.70 22.78
#